data_AF-A0A317MHG9-F1
#
_entry.id   AF-A0A317MHG9-F1
#
_cell.length_a   1.000
_cell.length_b   1.000
_cell.length_c   1.000
_cell.angle_alpha   90.00
_cell.angle_beta   90.00
_cell.angle_gamma   90.00
#
_symmetry.space_group_name_H-M   'P 1'
#
loop_
_entity.id
_entity.type
_entity.pdbx_description
1 polymer ?
#
loop_
_entity_poly.entity_id
_entity_poly.type
_entity_poly.pdbx_seq_one_letter_code
_entity_poly.pdbx_strand_id
1 'polypeptide(L)'
;MAILIEGQSECVICKCKLQEFEDIIMFPPLISNINDRIYPFSDSGVHKKCLTRHPLAADVIHYREQYDQFNNKRPIIDVEGNIIENPREIISWGLLTSDPSEELHRYNFLTLNRKRIANWTERENFLMTAKRYVSDGKWKSYGDFNLLEYLINLVE
;
A
#
# COMPACT_ATOMS: atom_id res chain seq x y z
N MET A 1 3.89 -6.35 8.39
CA MET A 1 5.09 -5.94 9.16
C MET A 1 6.15 -6.93 8.79
N ALA A 2 7.23 -6.52 8.12
CA ALA A 2 8.23 -7.47 7.69
C ALA A 2 9.06 -7.91 8.91
N ILE A 3 9.01 -9.21 9.20
CA ILE A 3 9.85 -9.85 10.21
C ILE A 3 10.98 -10.55 9.47
N LEU A 4 12.22 -10.22 9.82
CA LEU A 4 13.39 -10.92 9.32
C LEU A 4 13.76 -12.05 10.27
N ILE A 5 13.73 -13.28 9.77
CA ILE A 5 14.25 -14.45 10.48
C ILE A 5 15.63 -14.74 9.88
N GLU A 6 16.67 -14.48 10.67
CA GLU A 6 18.05 -14.66 10.22
C GLU A 6 18.29 -16.07 9.66
N GLY A 7 18.93 -16.15 8.48
CA GLY A 7 19.23 -17.42 7.83
C GLY A 7 18.02 -18.19 7.30
N GLN A 8 16.81 -17.62 7.37
CA GLN A 8 15.58 -18.18 6.81
C GLN A 8 14.88 -17.24 5.84
N SER A 9 14.82 -15.94 6.15
CA SER A 9 14.28 -14.94 5.23
C SER A 9 15.20 -14.78 4.01
N GLU A 10 14.60 -14.62 2.83
CA GLU A 10 15.32 -14.49 1.57
C GLU A 10 15.14 -13.09 0.97
N CYS A 11 16.19 -12.60 0.33
CA CYS A 11 16.11 -11.41 -0.50
C CYS A 11 15.20 -11.67 -1.69
N VAL A 12 14.16 -10.87 -1.86
CA VAL A 12 13.16 -11.09 -2.92
C VAL A 12 13.73 -10.97 -4.34
N ILE A 13 14.86 -10.28 -4.50
CA ILE A 13 15.56 -10.10 -5.78
C ILE A 13 16.48 -11.28 -6.11
N CYS A 14 17.48 -11.57 -5.27
CA CYS A 14 18.50 -12.57 -5.57
C CYS A 14 18.20 -13.97 -5.03
N LYS A 15 17.17 -14.10 -4.18
CA LYS A 15 16.78 -15.35 -3.48
C LYS A 15 17.83 -15.90 -2.52
N CYS A 16 18.91 -15.16 -2.26
CA CYS A 16 19.85 -15.52 -1.19
C CYS A 16 19.26 -15.20 0.18
N LYS A 17 19.61 -16.01 1.17
CA LYS A 17 19.26 -15.79 2.59
C LYS A 17 19.83 -14.46 3.08
N LEU A 18 19.04 -13.75 3.88
CA LEU A 18 19.42 -12.52 4.58
C LEU A 18 20.12 -12.87 5.91
N GLN A 19 21.24 -12.20 6.19
CA GLN A 19 22.03 -12.36 7.43
C GLN A 19 22.04 -11.07 8.25
N GLU A 20 22.19 -11.13 9.58
CA GLU A 20 22.11 -9.96 10.47
C GLU A 20 23.13 -8.85 10.13
N PHE A 21 24.33 -9.23 9.70
CA PHE A 21 25.43 -8.29 9.42
C PHE A 21 25.43 -7.70 8.00
N GLU A 22 24.40 -7.98 7.19
CA GLU A 22 24.28 -7.44 5.85
C GLU A 22 23.50 -6.12 5.82
N ASP A 23 23.83 -5.24 4.87
CA ASP A 23 23.03 -4.05 4.60
C ASP A 23 21.67 -4.47 4.00
N ILE A 24 20.64 -4.52 4.84
CA ILE A 24 19.29 -4.95 4.47
C ILE A 24 18.32 -3.77 4.59
N ILE A 25 17.46 -3.63 3.57
CA ILE A 25 16.34 -2.69 3.58
C ILE A 25 15.06 -3.50 3.76
N MET A 26 14.29 -3.13 4.79
CA MET A 26 13.00 -3.74 5.10
C MET A 26 11.88 -2.86 4.58
N PHE A 27 10.89 -3.52 3.98
CA PHE A 27 9.70 -2.89 3.45
C PHE A 27 8.47 -3.28 4.27
N PRO A 28 7.57 -2.33 4.55
CA PRO A 28 6.31 -2.62 5.22
C PRO A 28 5.37 -3.41 4.29
N PRO A 29 4.17 -3.83 4.74
CA PRO A 29 3.13 -4.36 3.86
C PRO A 29 2.59 -3.24 2.96
N LEU A 30 3.37 -2.86 1.94
CA LEU A 30 3.14 -1.70 1.09
C LEU A 30 1.82 -1.80 0.32
N ILE A 31 1.57 -2.96 -0.28
CA ILE A 31 0.46 -3.19 -1.21
C ILE A 31 -0.08 -4.62 -1.06
N SER A 32 -1.40 -4.77 -1.19
CA SER A 32 -2.10 -6.06 -1.12
C SER A 32 -2.43 -6.67 -2.49
N ASN A 33 -2.26 -5.89 -3.57
CA ASN A 33 -2.50 -6.33 -4.94
C ASN A 33 -1.28 -7.11 -5.48
N ILE A 34 -1.42 -8.42 -5.66
CA ILE A 34 -0.34 -9.29 -6.14
C ILE A 34 -0.02 -9.10 -7.62
N ASN A 35 -0.92 -8.48 -8.38
CA ASN A 35 -0.68 -8.14 -9.79
C ASN A 35 0.16 -6.86 -9.94
N ASP A 36 0.39 -6.12 -8.86
CA ASP A 36 1.19 -4.90 -8.91
C ASP A 36 2.69 -5.22 -9.00
N ARG A 37 3.41 -4.48 -9.85
CA ARG A 37 4.85 -4.68 -10.09
C ARG A 37 5.71 -4.52 -8.83
N ILE A 38 5.28 -3.75 -7.83
CA ILE A 38 6.02 -3.58 -6.57
C ILE A 38 5.63 -4.59 -5.49
N TYR A 39 4.60 -5.40 -5.71
CA TYR A 39 4.14 -6.40 -4.75
C TYR A 39 5.26 -7.30 -4.19
N PRO A 40 6.25 -7.76 -4.98
CA PRO A 40 7.34 -8.59 -4.45
C PRO A 40 8.14 -7.94 -3.32
N PHE A 41 8.09 -6.61 -3.18
CA PHE A 41 8.75 -5.88 -2.11
C PHE A 41 7.86 -5.71 -0.87
N SER A 42 6.54 -5.92 -1.00
CA SER A 42 5.59 -5.80 0.12
C SER A 42 5.90 -6.83 1.19
N ASP A 43 6.03 -6.38 2.44
CA ASP A 43 6.31 -7.20 3.62
C ASP A 43 7.59 -8.05 3.52
N SER A 44 8.65 -7.47 2.96
CA SER A 44 9.89 -8.20 2.64
C SER A 44 11.18 -7.50 3.06
N GLY A 45 12.27 -8.26 3.06
CA GLY A 45 13.64 -7.77 3.22
C GLY A 45 14.45 -7.91 1.92
N VAL A 46 15.31 -6.93 1.64
CA VAL A 46 16.11 -6.89 0.42
C VAL A 46 17.53 -6.44 0.73
N HIS A 47 18.54 -7.10 0.17
CA HIS A 47 19.91 -6.59 0.21
C HIS A 47 19.98 -5.21 -0.46
N LYS A 48 20.58 -4.23 0.22
CA LYS A 48 20.77 -2.87 -0.31
C LYS A 48 21.45 -2.87 -1.68
N LYS A 49 22.46 -3.74 -1.88
CA LYS A 49 23.18 -3.90 -3.17
C LYS A 49 22.29 -4.45 -4.29
N CYS A 50 21.32 -5.32 -3.95
CA CYS A 50 20.37 -5.83 -4.93
C CYS A 50 19.36 -4.74 -5.29
N LEU A 51 18.83 -4.03 -4.29
CA LEU A 51 17.88 -2.96 -4.52
C LEU A 51 18.48 -1.84 -5.39
N THR A 52 19.70 -1.37 -5.10
CA THR A 52 20.31 -0.27 -5.87
C THR A 52 20.53 -0.56 -7.35
N ARG A 53 20.51 -1.83 -7.76
CA ARG A 53 20.64 -2.27 -9.16
C ARG A 53 19.29 -2.63 -9.79
N HIS A 54 18.22 -2.64 -9.02
CA HIS A 54 16.90 -3.06 -9.49
C HIS A 54 16.20 -1.93 -10.26
N PRO A 55 15.53 -2.22 -11.40
CA PRO A 55 14.83 -1.19 -12.17
C PRO A 55 13.74 -0.43 -11.38
N LEU A 56 13.11 -1.11 -10.40
CA LEU A 56 12.07 -0.52 -9.54
C LEU A 56 12.60 0.15 -8.27
N ALA A 57 13.92 0.29 -8.10
CA ALA A 57 14.50 0.78 -6.85
C ALA A 57 13.91 2.12 -6.39
N ALA A 58 13.86 3.10 -7.31
CA ALA A 58 13.36 4.43 -7.03
C ALA A 58 11.87 4.40 -6.63
N ASP A 59 11.06 3.66 -7.38
CA ASP A 59 9.61 3.54 -7.14
C ASP A 59 9.33 2.92 -5.77
N VAL A 60 9.97 1.79 -5.43
CA VAL A 60 9.71 1.09 -4.16
C VAL A 60 10.18 1.92 -2.96
N ILE A 61 11.33 2.62 -3.09
CA ILE A 61 11.80 3.54 -2.04
C ILE A 61 10.82 4.69 -1.86
N HIS A 62 10.35 5.30 -2.96
CA HIS A 62 9.36 6.37 -2.92
C HIS A 62 8.07 5.95 -2.19
N TYR A 63 7.51 4.78 -2.53
CA TYR A 63 6.29 4.29 -1.88
C TYR A 63 6.51 3.90 -0.41
N ARG A 64 7.71 3.44 -0.04
CA ARG A 64 8.08 3.22 1.37
C ARG A 64 8.10 4.53 2.14
N GLU A 65 8.69 5.59 1.58
CA GLU A 65 8.68 6.91 2.22
C GLU A 65 7.27 7.47 2.36
N GLN A 66 6.41 7.31 1.34
CA GLN A 66 5.01 7.70 1.41
C GLN A 66 4.25 6.91 2.50
N TYR A 67 4.50 5.61 2.61
CA TYR A 67 3.91 4.78 3.67
C TYR A 67 4.33 5.26 5.06
N ASP A 68 5.61 5.57 5.27
CA ASP A 68 6.12 6.06 6.55
C ASP A 68 5.51 7.42 6.90
N GLN A 69 5.43 8.33 5.93
CA GLN A 69 4.78 9.63 6.10
C GLN A 69 3.29 9.47 6.42
N PHE A 70 2.59 8.58 5.71
CA PHE A 70 1.16 8.34 5.89
C PHE A 70 0.84 7.85 7.31
N ASN A 71 1.63 6.89 7.84
CA ASN A 71 1.39 6.32 9.15
C ASN A 71 1.80 7.24 10.32
N ASN A 72 2.78 8.13 10.10
CA ASN A 72 3.31 9.02 11.13
C ASN A 72 2.61 10.39 11.21
N LYS A 73 1.63 10.68 10.35
CA LYS A 73 0.88 11.95 10.38
C LYS A 73 0.06 12.10 11.66
N ARG A 74 0.28 13.21 12.37
CA ARG A 74 -0.55 13.68 13.49
C ARG A 74 -0.74 15.21 13.38
N PRO A 75 -1.96 15.75 13.57
CA PRO A 75 -3.23 15.04 13.76
C PRO A 75 -3.63 14.21 12.53
N ILE A 76 -4.58 13.28 12.71
CA ILE A 76 -5.12 12.50 11.60
C ILE A 76 -6.19 13.34 10.92
N ILE A 77 -6.00 13.60 9.63
CA ILE A 77 -6.85 14.48 8.82
C ILE A 77 -7.45 13.65 7.69
N ASP A 78 -8.76 13.79 7.46
CA ASP A 78 -9.44 13.16 6.33
C ASP A 78 -9.15 13.89 5.00
N VAL A 79 -9.56 13.28 3.87
CA VAL A 79 -9.35 13.86 2.53
C VAL A 79 -9.99 15.23 2.32
N GLU A 80 -10.98 15.59 3.12
CA GLU A 80 -11.67 16.87 3.07
C GLU A 80 -11.06 17.88 4.06
N GLY A 81 -9.90 17.57 4.65
CA GLY A 81 -9.14 18.48 5.53
C GLY A 81 -9.64 18.53 6.97
N ASN A 82 -10.51 17.60 7.39
CA ASN A 82 -11.06 17.61 8.74
C ASN A 82 -10.25 16.72 9.68
N ILE A 83 -10.05 17.19 10.91
CA ILE A 83 -9.41 16.38 11.96
C ILE A 83 -10.36 15.25 12.38
N ILE A 84 -9.84 14.03 12.45
CA ILE A 84 -10.53 12.86 13.02
C ILE A 84 -10.05 12.68 14.45
N GLU A 85 -10.86 13.06 15.43
CA GLU A 85 -10.51 12.96 16.86
C GLU A 85 -10.63 11.53 17.39
N ASN A 86 -11.63 10.78 16.91
CA ASN A 86 -11.90 9.42 17.35
C ASN A 86 -11.26 8.40 16.39
N PRO A 87 -10.24 7.64 16.82
CA PRO A 87 -9.58 6.66 15.95
C PRO A 87 -10.50 5.58 15.38
N ARG A 88 -11.64 5.30 16.02
CA ARG A 88 -12.63 4.32 15.53
C ARG A 88 -13.39 4.81 14.29
N GLU A 89 -13.31 6.10 13.99
CA GLU A 89 -13.93 6.72 12.82
C GLU A 89 -12.97 6.75 11.63
N ILE A 90 -11.73 6.31 11.79
CA ILE A 90 -10.75 6.29 10.70
C ILE A 90 -11.05 5.11 9.78
N ILE A 91 -11.13 5.40 8.49
CA ILE A 91 -10.97 4.41 7.44
C ILE A 91 -9.78 4.87 6.61
N SER A 92 -8.74 4.07 6.57
CA SER A 92 -7.53 4.40 5.83
C SER A 92 -7.04 3.18 5.06
N TRP A 93 -6.35 3.46 3.96
CA TRP A 93 -5.69 2.44 3.17
C TRP A 93 -4.38 2.99 2.59
N GLY A 94 -3.45 2.08 2.35
CA GLY A 94 -2.12 2.40 1.82
C GLY A 94 -2.12 2.47 0.30
N LEU A 95 -1.13 1.83 -0.31
CA LEU A 95 -0.98 1.78 -1.75
C LEU A 95 -1.98 0.80 -2.38
N LEU A 96 -2.76 1.29 -3.35
CA LEU A 96 -3.67 0.50 -4.18
C LEU A 96 -3.03 0.09 -5.52
N THR A 97 -2.29 1.00 -6.16
CA THR A 97 -1.53 0.72 -7.38
C THR A 97 -0.28 1.61 -7.50
N SER A 98 0.82 1.03 -7.95
CA SER A 98 2.09 1.72 -8.23
C SER A 98 2.20 2.28 -9.64
N ASP A 99 1.18 2.06 -10.49
CA ASP A 99 1.11 2.56 -11.86
C ASP A 99 0.44 3.94 -11.89
N PRO A 100 1.19 5.03 -12.18
CA PRO A 100 0.63 6.38 -12.21
C PRO A 100 -0.32 6.64 -13.39
N SER A 101 -0.38 5.75 -14.39
CA SER A 101 -1.33 5.85 -15.49
C SER A 101 -2.74 5.35 -15.13
N GLU A 102 -2.86 4.60 -14.04
CA GLU A 102 -4.14 4.11 -13.53
C GLU A 102 -4.84 5.20 -12.73
N GLU A 103 -6.10 5.48 -13.04
CA GLU A 103 -6.89 6.46 -12.29
C GLU A 103 -6.97 6.14 -10.78
N LEU A 104 -6.91 4.84 -10.42
CA LEU A 104 -6.93 4.40 -9.01
C LEU A 104 -5.73 4.94 -8.21
N HIS A 105 -4.62 5.26 -8.89
CA HIS A 105 -3.38 5.75 -8.29
C HIS A 105 -3.59 7.01 -7.44
N ARG A 106 -4.51 7.90 -7.85
CA ARG A 106 -4.79 9.15 -7.10
C ARG A 106 -5.41 8.91 -5.71
N TYR A 107 -5.90 7.70 -5.47
CA TYR A 107 -6.53 7.28 -4.21
C TYR A 107 -5.58 6.48 -3.31
N ASN A 108 -4.29 6.41 -3.64
CA ASN A 108 -3.28 5.84 -2.76
C ASN A 108 -3.13 6.66 -1.47
N PHE A 109 -2.87 6.00 -0.34
CA PHE A 109 -2.59 6.63 0.95
C PHE A 109 -3.66 7.63 1.39
N LEU A 110 -4.90 7.15 1.45
CA LEU A 110 -6.09 7.98 1.69
C LEU A 110 -6.69 7.68 3.06
N THR A 111 -7.14 8.73 3.76
CA THR A 111 -7.85 8.64 5.04
C THR A 111 -9.22 9.29 4.95
N LEU A 112 -10.27 8.57 5.31
CA LEU A 112 -11.64 9.05 5.42
C LEU A 112 -12.11 9.05 6.87
N ASN A 113 -12.99 10.00 7.19
CA ASN A 113 -13.84 9.90 8.37
C ASN A 113 -15.09 9.07 8.03
N ARG A 114 -15.29 7.96 8.73
CA ARG A 114 -16.42 7.04 8.57
C ARG A 114 -17.78 7.74 8.59
N LYS A 115 -17.94 8.77 9.43
CA LYS A 115 -19.20 9.53 9.55
C LYS A 115 -19.46 10.47 8.36
N ARG A 116 -18.44 10.74 7.54
CA ARG A 116 -18.49 11.71 6.45
C ARG A 116 -18.34 11.09 5.06
N ILE A 117 -18.22 9.75 4.97
CA ILE A 117 -18.10 9.05 3.68
C ILE A 117 -19.21 9.47 2.71
N ALA A 118 -20.45 9.58 3.18
CA ALA A 118 -21.59 9.97 2.35
C ALA A 118 -21.44 11.37 1.72
N ASN A 119 -20.61 12.24 2.31
CA ASN A 119 -20.34 13.60 1.84
C ASN A 119 -18.97 13.70 1.14
N TRP A 120 -18.24 12.60 0.95
CA TRP A 120 -16.95 12.63 0.29
C TRP A 120 -17.14 12.95 -1.20
N THR A 121 -16.57 14.07 -1.65
CA THR A 121 -16.81 14.63 -2.99
C THR A 121 -16.42 13.65 -4.11
N GLU A 122 -15.35 12.87 -3.92
CA GLU A 122 -14.84 11.91 -4.90
C GLU A 122 -15.39 10.49 -4.71
N ARG A 123 -16.39 10.29 -3.85
CA ARG A 123 -16.93 8.96 -3.52
C ARG A 123 -17.37 8.16 -4.75
N GLU A 124 -18.22 8.75 -5.60
CA GLU A 124 -18.74 8.06 -6.78
C GLU A 124 -17.63 7.78 -7.81
N ASN A 125 -16.70 8.72 -7.98
CA ASN A 125 -15.54 8.54 -8.84
C ASN A 125 -14.65 7.39 -8.34
N PHE A 126 -14.37 7.34 -7.04
CA PHE A 126 -13.63 6.25 -6.44
C PHE A 126 -14.31 4.90 -6.64
N LEU A 127 -15.62 4.81 -6.34
CA LEU A 127 -16.38 3.57 -6.50
C LEU A 127 -16.36 3.08 -7.95
N MET A 128 -16.57 3.97 -8.91
CA MET A 128 -16.51 3.64 -10.34
C MET A 128 -15.12 3.16 -10.76
N THR A 129 -14.07 3.91 -10.43
CA THR A 129 -12.69 3.57 -10.78
C THR A 129 -12.25 2.25 -10.12
N ALA A 130 -12.57 2.04 -8.84
CA ALA A 130 -12.22 0.83 -8.10
C ALA A 130 -12.97 -0.41 -8.62
N LYS A 131 -14.28 -0.31 -8.87
CA LYS A 131 -15.09 -1.40 -9.45
C LYS A 131 -14.56 -1.78 -10.84
N ARG A 132 -14.22 -0.78 -11.69
CA ARG A 132 -13.61 -1.02 -13.00
C ARG A 132 -12.25 -1.72 -12.88
N TYR A 133 -11.40 -1.28 -11.96
CA TYR A 133 -10.08 -1.87 -11.74
C TYR A 133 -10.16 -3.36 -11.35
N VAL A 134 -11.17 -3.73 -10.54
CA VAL A 134 -11.47 -5.13 -10.21
C VAL A 134 -12.01 -5.88 -11.42
N SER A 135 -12.99 -5.32 -12.15
CA SER A 135 -13.59 -6.00 -13.32
C SER A 135 -12.60 -6.23 -14.46
N ASP A 136 -11.61 -5.35 -14.61
CA ASP A 136 -10.53 -5.47 -15.60
C ASP A 136 -9.48 -6.54 -15.21
N GLY A 137 -9.64 -7.18 -14.05
CA GLY A 137 -8.71 -8.20 -13.55
C GLY A 137 -7.37 -7.63 -13.07
N LYS A 138 -7.27 -6.31 -12.89
CA LYS A 138 -6.02 -5.64 -12.45
C LYS A 138 -5.75 -5.78 -10.96
N TRP A 139 -6.75 -6.20 -10.19
CA TRP A 139 -6.61 -6.49 -8.76
C TRP A 139 -6.65 -7.98 -8.47
N LYS A 140 -5.72 -8.46 -7.65
CA LYS A 140 -5.76 -9.80 -7.06
C LYS A 140 -5.14 -9.79 -5.67
N SER A 141 -5.82 -10.36 -4.68
CA SER A 141 -5.33 -10.40 -3.30
C SER A 141 -4.52 -11.66 -2.98
N TYR A 142 -3.59 -11.53 -2.02
CA TYR A 142 -2.83 -12.65 -1.46
C TYR A 142 -3.69 -13.38 -0.41
N GLY A 143 -4.68 -14.15 -0.88
CA GLY A 143 -5.60 -14.93 -0.04
C GLY A 143 -7.07 -14.57 -0.27
N ASP A 144 -7.93 -15.08 0.62
CA ASP A 144 -9.39 -14.99 0.48
C ASP A 144 -9.94 -13.58 0.78
N PHE A 145 -9.19 -12.77 1.52
CA PHE A 145 -9.60 -11.41 1.84
C PHE A 145 -9.20 -10.45 0.72
N ASN A 146 -10.20 -9.89 0.02
CA ASN A 146 -10.00 -8.86 -0.99
C ASN A 146 -10.14 -7.46 -0.39
N LEU A 147 -9.00 -6.79 -0.15
CA LEU A 147 -8.98 -5.45 0.43
C LEU A 147 -9.75 -4.42 -0.42
N LEU A 148 -9.58 -4.42 -1.74
CA LEU A 148 -10.21 -3.40 -2.59
C LEU A 148 -11.74 -3.59 -2.63
N GLU A 149 -12.22 -4.82 -2.73
CA GLU A 149 -13.66 -5.11 -2.64
C GLU A 149 -14.24 -4.75 -1.27
N TYR A 150 -13.51 -5.04 -0.19
CA TYR A 150 -13.91 -4.61 1.15
C TYR A 150 -14.03 -3.08 1.23
N LEU A 151 -13.08 -2.32 0.67
CA LEU A 151 -13.14 -0.86 0.62
C LEU A 151 -14.31 -0.35 -0.21
N ILE A 152 -14.59 -0.98 -1.36
CA ILE A 152 -15.77 -0.65 -2.18
C ILE A 152 -17.05 -0.80 -1.34
N ASN A 153 -17.24 -1.95 -0.69
CA ASN A 153 -18.42 -2.22 0.14
C ASN A 153 -18.53 -1.30 1.38
N LEU A 154 -17.39 -0.84 1.89
CA LEU A 154 -17.34 0.06 3.04
C LEU A 154 -17.68 1.51 2.67
N VAL A 155 -17.41 1.90 1.43
CA VAL A 155 -17.63 3.25 0.91
C VAL A 155 -18.99 3.40 0.23
N GLU A 156 -19.54 2.33 -0.32
CA GLU A 156 -20.91 2.23 -0.87
C GLU A 156 -21.99 2.50 0.19
#